data_AF-A0A0N0D772-F1
#
_entry.id   AF-A0A0N0D772-F1
#
_cell.length_a   1.000
_cell.length_b   1.000
_cell.length_c   1.000
_cell.angle_alpha   90.00
_cell.angle_beta   90.00
_cell.angle_gamma   90.00
#
_symmetry.space_group_name_H-M   'P 1'
#
loop_
_entity.id
_entity.type
_entity.pdbx_description
1 polymer ?
#
loop_
_entity_poly.entity_id
_entity_poly.type
_entity_poly.pdbx_seq_one_letter_code
_entity_poly.pdbx_strand_id
1 'polypeptide(L)'
;MKKICLMILLLLLCTNAFAEMDNGVSRYGMMEWGTDPWGDTNIFRFGEEIPLEDMQGNALTWDNINWEETILPSPHVIKVTHAKKIFTGDIGKFTINWSLTNGVKFIREYETGDTPAKDPVIIYYNTETKAPQVNISSIPKKKLHYNSLVNEPPDDPKDEDPTKKYMDVSRELITAKGPDDITLTYIILQCDEHNPDSENDFLGIEIIQIKEYIPDVPDEEVHVGSRLFPFRNFSDSDVYSGIYAHILTGNDAIGEGKKLIYQHNVANSPQYKYVWAIGENDNPAKMEIIWMRKGIRDVEWPYEYRQYTSRWPLDAPEKYQLYVRGDETVQGPSVTIPSDLNPEIVKQNFISAFHDAEVSVSAKGHIFKTNGSPGWVLLKYATGPQPGRFWVGFE
;
A
#
# COMPACT_ATOMS: atom_id res chain seq x y z
N MET A 1 -12.39 37.56 -23.16
CA MET A 1 -12.84 36.32 -23.84
C MET A 1 -11.74 35.37 -24.32
N LYS A 2 -10.45 35.75 -24.41
CA LYS A 2 -9.34 34.85 -24.81
C LYS A 2 -8.65 34.06 -23.67
N LYS A 3 -9.09 34.19 -22.41
CA LYS A 3 -8.48 33.50 -21.25
C LYS A 3 -9.11 32.14 -20.89
N ILE A 4 -10.27 31.80 -21.47
CA ILE A 4 -10.98 30.54 -21.15
C ILE A 4 -10.50 29.37 -22.03
N CYS A 5 -9.95 29.61 -23.21
CA CYS A 5 -9.46 28.53 -24.10
C CYS A 5 -8.15 27.86 -23.63
N LEU A 6 -7.32 28.52 -22.82
CA LEU A 6 -6.04 27.93 -22.39
C LEU A 6 -6.21 26.93 -21.22
N MET A 7 -7.21 27.16 -20.34
CA MET A 7 -7.55 26.21 -19.27
C MET A 7 -8.17 24.91 -19.80
N ILE A 8 -8.94 24.99 -20.90
CA ILE A 8 -9.52 23.79 -21.52
C ILE A 8 -8.43 22.97 -22.24
N LEU A 9 -7.40 23.63 -22.81
CA LEU A 9 -6.30 22.91 -23.46
C LEU A 9 -5.35 22.23 -22.45
N LEU A 10 -5.16 22.80 -21.25
CA LEU A 10 -4.40 22.15 -20.18
C LEU A 10 -5.18 20.97 -19.55
N LEU A 11 -6.51 21.09 -19.41
CA LEU A 11 -7.33 19.95 -18.97
C LEU A 11 -7.37 18.80 -20.00
N LEU A 12 -7.31 19.10 -21.30
CA LEU A 12 -7.27 18.09 -22.37
C LEU A 12 -5.90 17.39 -22.50
N LEU A 13 -4.80 18.05 -22.10
CA LEU A 13 -3.47 17.43 -22.06
C LEU A 13 -3.29 16.54 -20.83
N CYS A 14 -3.94 16.86 -19.69
CA CYS A 14 -3.94 15.97 -18.52
C CYS A 14 -4.81 14.72 -18.72
N THR A 15 -5.83 14.74 -19.58
CA THR A 15 -6.63 13.53 -19.90
C THR A 15 -5.97 12.61 -20.92
N ASN A 16 -5.17 13.14 -21.85
CA ASN A 16 -4.52 12.31 -22.88
C ASN A 16 -3.22 11.65 -22.41
N ALA A 17 -2.54 12.19 -21.39
CA ALA A 17 -1.40 11.51 -20.75
C ALA A 17 -1.81 10.30 -19.88
N PHE A 18 -3.12 10.09 -19.66
CA PHE A 18 -3.67 8.92 -18.96
C PHE A 18 -4.22 7.84 -19.90
N ALA A 19 -4.21 8.05 -21.21
CA ALA A 19 -4.83 7.15 -22.19
C ALA A 19 -3.87 6.10 -22.81
N GLU A 20 -2.59 6.06 -22.42
CA GLU A 20 -1.57 5.16 -22.99
C GLU A 20 -0.96 4.15 -22.00
N MET A 21 -1.65 3.84 -20.90
CA MET A 21 -1.33 2.70 -20.02
C MET A 21 -2.48 1.68 -19.95
N ASP A 22 -3.20 1.46 -21.06
CA ASP A 22 -4.37 0.57 -21.09
C ASP A 22 -4.26 -0.52 -22.19
N ASN A 23 -3.09 -1.17 -22.30
CA ASN A 23 -2.91 -2.35 -23.16
C ASN A 23 -2.12 -3.48 -22.48
N GLY A 24 -2.28 -3.58 -21.15
CA GLY A 24 -1.80 -4.70 -20.35
C GLY A 24 -2.94 -5.33 -19.56
N VAL A 25 -4.12 -5.53 -20.18
CA VAL A 25 -5.17 -6.38 -19.61
C VAL A 25 -4.59 -7.78 -19.51
N SER A 26 -3.93 -8.06 -18.38
CA SER A 26 -3.78 -9.42 -17.91
C SER A 26 -5.21 -9.93 -17.77
N ARG A 27 -5.55 -10.82 -18.69
CA ARG A 27 -6.67 -11.74 -18.53
C ARG A 27 -6.36 -12.56 -17.27
N TYR A 28 -6.63 -12.00 -16.09
CA TYR A 28 -7.08 -12.82 -14.98
C TYR A 28 -8.39 -13.40 -15.48
N GLY A 29 -8.29 -14.60 -16.06
CA GLY A 29 -9.45 -15.41 -16.26
C GLY A 29 -10.16 -15.43 -14.93
N MET A 30 -11.39 -14.91 -14.91
CA MET A 30 -12.38 -15.46 -14.00
C MET A 30 -12.34 -16.96 -14.28
N MET A 31 -11.60 -17.70 -13.47
CA MET A 31 -11.88 -19.11 -13.29
C MET A 31 -13.32 -19.12 -12.83
N GLU A 32 -14.23 -19.36 -13.77
CA GLU A 32 -15.50 -19.98 -13.45
C GLU A 32 -15.13 -21.18 -12.61
N TRP A 33 -15.29 -21.04 -11.30
CA TRP A 33 -15.16 -22.13 -10.36
C TRP A 33 -16.14 -23.19 -10.86
N GLY A 34 -15.58 -24.21 -11.52
CA GLY A 34 -16.35 -25.36 -11.94
C GLY A 34 -17.06 -25.85 -10.70
N THR A 35 -18.39 -25.79 -10.72
CA THR A 35 -19.23 -26.42 -9.71
C THR A 35 -18.79 -27.87 -9.66
N ASP A 36 -18.06 -28.24 -8.60
CA ASP A 36 -17.64 -29.61 -8.40
C ASP A 36 -18.90 -30.49 -8.48
N PRO A 37 -19.00 -31.41 -9.44
CA PRO A 37 -20.16 -32.28 -9.58
C PRO A 37 -20.30 -33.27 -8.40
N TRP A 38 -19.34 -33.30 -7.48
CA TRP A 38 -19.36 -34.04 -6.23
C TRP A 38 -19.53 -33.07 -5.06
N GLY A 39 -20.77 -32.65 -4.80
CA GLY A 39 -21.12 -31.63 -3.81
C GLY A 39 -20.53 -31.83 -2.41
N ASP A 40 -20.54 -30.71 -1.67
CA ASP A 40 -20.41 -30.58 -0.22
C ASP A 40 -19.00 -30.44 0.40
N THR A 41 -18.06 -29.74 -0.24
CA THR A 41 -17.01 -29.07 0.55
C THR A 41 -17.30 -27.58 0.65
N ASN A 42 -17.76 -27.18 1.83
CA ASN A 42 -17.85 -25.77 2.24
C ASN A 42 -16.42 -25.24 2.44
N ILE A 43 -15.72 -24.99 1.33
CA ILE A 43 -14.39 -24.42 1.31
C ILE A 43 -14.53 -22.90 1.44
N PHE A 44 -14.15 -22.38 2.60
CA PHE A 44 -14.12 -20.96 2.89
C PHE A 44 -12.73 -20.40 2.67
N ARG A 45 -12.66 -19.10 2.43
CA ARG A 45 -11.45 -18.31 2.50
C ARG A 45 -11.10 -18.00 3.97
N PHE A 46 -9.84 -17.72 4.24
CA PHE A 46 -9.39 -17.30 5.58
C PHE A 46 -10.02 -15.95 5.97
N GLY A 47 -10.63 -15.86 7.15
CA GLY A 47 -11.39 -14.69 7.60
C GLY A 47 -12.77 -14.53 6.94
N GLU A 48 -13.26 -15.52 6.22
CA GLU A 48 -14.62 -15.50 5.67
C GLU A 48 -15.66 -15.75 6.76
N GLU A 49 -16.82 -15.10 6.66
CA GLU A 49 -17.95 -15.34 7.56
C GLU A 49 -18.56 -16.71 7.27
N ILE A 50 -18.70 -17.55 8.29
CA ILE A 50 -19.31 -18.87 8.15
C ILE A 50 -20.83 -18.72 8.25
N PRO A 51 -21.60 -19.05 7.20
CA PRO A 51 -23.05 -18.95 7.24
C PRO A 51 -23.64 -19.92 8.27
N LEU A 52 -24.69 -19.48 8.95
CA LEU A 52 -25.44 -20.33 9.87
C LEU A 52 -26.48 -21.11 9.07
N GLU A 53 -26.31 -22.42 8.92
CA GLU A 53 -27.20 -23.27 8.12
C GLU A 53 -27.39 -24.65 8.77
N ASP A 54 -28.58 -25.24 8.61
CA ASP A 54 -28.86 -26.61 9.05
C ASP A 54 -28.36 -27.67 8.06
N MET A 55 -28.48 -28.96 8.41
CA MET A 55 -28.05 -30.09 7.57
C MET A 55 -28.70 -30.16 6.18
N GLN A 56 -29.79 -29.42 5.94
CA GLN A 56 -30.48 -29.33 4.66
C GLN A 56 -30.10 -28.05 3.87
N GLY A 57 -29.20 -27.22 4.41
CA GLY A 57 -28.80 -25.94 3.83
C GLY A 57 -29.81 -24.83 4.08
N ASN A 58 -30.77 -25.01 4.99
CA ASN A 58 -31.69 -23.94 5.35
C ASN A 58 -30.96 -22.93 6.24
N ALA A 59 -31.10 -21.65 5.93
CA ALA A 59 -30.55 -20.57 6.73
C ALA A 59 -31.09 -20.62 8.17
N LEU A 60 -30.17 -20.58 9.12
CA LEU A 60 -30.41 -20.43 10.55
C LEU A 60 -30.12 -18.99 10.96
N THR A 61 -30.78 -18.53 12.01
CA THR A 61 -30.48 -17.28 12.69
C THR A 61 -29.65 -17.54 13.94
N TRP A 62 -29.02 -16.49 14.47
CA TRP A 62 -28.27 -16.56 15.72
C TRP A 62 -29.09 -17.13 16.89
N ASP A 63 -30.39 -16.82 16.93
CA ASP A 63 -31.33 -17.25 17.99
C ASP A 63 -31.74 -18.73 17.84
N ASN A 64 -31.47 -19.35 16.69
CA ASN A 64 -31.69 -20.77 16.51
C ASN A 64 -30.59 -21.62 17.13
N ILE A 65 -29.45 -21.03 17.48
CA ILE A 65 -28.27 -21.75 17.99
C ILE A 65 -28.25 -21.72 19.52
N ASN A 66 -28.16 -22.90 20.14
CA ASN A 66 -27.79 -23.04 21.54
C ASN A 66 -26.26 -22.89 21.66
N TRP A 67 -25.83 -21.65 21.89
CA TRP A 67 -24.42 -21.27 21.96
C TRP A 67 -23.67 -21.82 23.17
N GLU A 68 -24.36 -22.24 24.23
CA GLU A 68 -23.73 -22.86 25.41
C GLU A 68 -23.34 -24.31 25.12
N GLU A 69 -24.11 -24.98 24.27
CA GLU A 69 -23.87 -26.38 23.87
C GLU A 69 -23.12 -26.52 22.54
N THR A 70 -23.02 -25.46 21.74
CA THR A 70 -22.30 -25.47 20.48
C THR A 70 -20.80 -25.45 20.73
N ILE A 71 -20.07 -26.40 20.15
CA ILE A 71 -18.60 -26.52 20.30
C ILE A 71 -17.94 -26.00 19.03
N LEU A 72 -17.19 -24.91 19.17
CA LEU A 72 -16.39 -24.31 18.10
C LEU A 72 -14.92 -24.76 18.23
N PRO A 73 -14.30 -25.26 17.15
CA PRO A 73 -12.90 -25.66 17.20
C PRO A 73 -11.99 -24.42 17.17
N SER A 74 -11.40 -24.07 18.31
CA SER A 74 -10.32 -23.06 18.36
C SER A 74 -9.00 -23.67 17.87
N PRO A 75 -8.19 -22.97 17.06
CA PRO A 75 -8.35 -21.58 16.62
C PRO A 75 -9.09 -21.41 15.27
N HIS A 76 -9.59 -22.50 14.67
CA HIS A 76 -10.21 -22.47 13.32
C HIS A 76 -11.47 -21.60 13.21
N VAL A 77 -12.18 -21.35 14.32
CA VAL A 77 -13.41 -20.54 14.30
C VAL A 77 -13.35 -19.41 15.32
N ILE A 78 -13.58 -18.20 14.85
CA ILE A 78 -13.67 -16.99 15.65
C ILE A 78 -15.14 -16.64 15.85
N LYS A 79 -15.56 -16.53 17.11
CA LYS A 79 -16.92 -16.10 17.48
C LYS A 79 -16.93 -14.65 17.94
N VAL A 80 -17.73 -13.83 17.26
CA VAL A 80 -17.99 -12.42 17.64
C VAL A 80 -19.44 -12.33 18.11
N THR A 81 -19.64 -12.62 19.40
CA THR A 81 -20.97 -12.85 19.98
C THR A 81 -21.92 -11.67 19.84
N HIS A 82 -21.47 -10.45 20.12
CA HIS A 82 -22.31 -9.24 20.03
C HIS A 82 -22.69 -8.90 18.60
N ALA A 83 -21.79 -9.14 17.65
CA ALA A 83 -22.05 -8.95 16.22
C ALA A 83 -22.86 -10.09 15.60
N LYS A 84 -23.13 -11.15 16.36
CA LYS A 84 -23.81 -12.37 15.90
C LYS A 84 -23.15 -12.98 14.66
N LYS A 85 -21.82 -13.02 14.65
CA LYS A 85 -21.01 -13.52 13.52
C LYS A 85 -20.01 -14.58 13.97
N ILE A 86 -19.67 -15.47 13.04
CA ILE A 86 -18.54 -16.38 13.15
C ILE A 86 -17.68 -16.30 11.90
N PHE A 87 -16.37 -16.39 12.05
CA PHE A 87 -15.40 -16.30 10.96
C PHE A 87 -14.44 -17.48 10.99
N THR A 88 -13.86 -17.84 9.85
CA THR A 88 -12.71 -18.76 9.81
C THR A 88 -11.47 -18.07 10.37
N GLY A 89 -10.71 -18.78 11.22
CA GLY A 89 -9.52 -18.27 11.92
C GLY A 89 -8.24 -19.03 11.65
N ASP A 90 -8.31 -20.19 11.00
CA ASP A 90 -7.15 -21.02 10.67
C ASP A 90 -7.40 -21.85 9.39
N ILE A 91 -6.32 -22.27 8.73
CA ILE A 91 -6.31 -23.02 7.46
C ILE A 91 -6.51 -24.51 7.73
N GLY A 92 -7.18 -25.21 6.82
CA GLY A 92 -7.40 -26.65 6.86
C GLY A 92 -8.81 -27.04 7.29
N LYS A 93 -9.00 -28.34 7.53
CA LYS A 93 -10.29 -28.92 7.88
C LYS A 93 -10.62 -28.76 9.36
N PHE A 94 -11.87 -28.45 9.66
CA PHE A 94 -12.37 -28.35 11.03
C PHE A 94 -13.85 -28.74 11.11
N THR A 95 -14.32 -29.02 12.32
CA THR A 95 -15.68 -29.51 12.54
C THR A 95 -16.36 -28.70 13.62
N ILE A 96 -17.58 -28.22 13.35
CA ILE A 96 -18.44 -27.57 14.36
C ILE A 96 -19.50 -28.57 14.81
N ASN A 97 -19.62 -28.73 16.14
CA ASN A 97 -20.73 -29.47 16.73
C ASN A 97 -21.84 -28.48 17.08
N TRP A 98 -22.80 -28.34 16.18
CA TRP A 98 -23.94 -27.45 16.32
C TRP A 98 -24.97 -28.02 17.29
N SER A 99 -25.46 -27.18 18.20
CA SER A 99 -26.63 -27.45 19.03
C SER A 99 -27.66 -26.37 18.78
N LEU A 100 -28.89 -26.74 18.43
CA LEU A 100 -29.99 -25.83 18.16
C LEU A 100 -30.89 -25.67 19.41
N THR A 101 -31.59 -24.54 19.51
CA THR A 101 -32.48 -24.24 20.64
C THR A 101 -33.70 -25.17 20.73
N ASN A 102 -34.03 -25.87 19.65
CA ASN A 102 -35.07 -26.92 19.62
C ASN A 102 -34.55 -28.32 20.06
N GLY A 103 -33.29 -28.42 20.49
CA GLY A 103 -32.66 -29.66 20.95
C GLY A 103 -32.03 -30.52 19.83
N VAL A 104 -32.14 -30.13 18.56
CA VAL A 104 -31.46 -30.80 17.45
C VAL A 104 -29.95 -30.55 17.54
N LYS A 105 -29.15 -31.60 17.35
CA LYS A 105 -27.69 -31.53 17.31
C LYS A 105 -27.18 -32.13 16.01
N PHE A 106 -26.18 -31.51 15.41
CA PHE A 106 -25.53 -32.03 14.22
C PHE A 106 -24.06 -31.63 14.16
N ILE A 107 -23.29 -32.39 13.40
CA ILE A 107 -21.87 -32.19 13.19
C ILE A 107 -21.68 -31.83 11.73
N ARG A 108 -20.94 -30.75 11.45
CA ARG A 108 -20.61 -30.34 10.09
C ARG A 108 -19.12 -30.10 9.95
N GLU A 109 -18.53 -30.71 8.92
CA GLU A 109 -17.15 -30.48 8.50
C GLU A 109 -17.10 -29.27 7.56
N TYR A 110 -16.05 -28.48 7.73
CA TYR A 110 -15.72 -27.29 6.97
C TYR A 110 -14.24 -27.32 6.60
N GLU A 111 -13.85 -26.55 5.60
CA GLU A 111 -12.46 -26.39 5.21
C GLU A 111 -12.16 -24.91 4.96
N THR A 112 -11.04 -24.42 5.49
CA THR A 112 -10.55 -23.08 5.17
C THR A 112 -9.34 -23.22 4.24
N GLY A 113 -9.40 -22.61 3.07
CA GLY A 113 -8.25 -22.49 2.16
C GLY A 113 -7.21 -21.48 2.64
N ASP A 114 -6.09 -21.40 1.94
CA ASP A 114 -5.00 -20.46 2.19
C ASP A 114 -5.21 -19.06 1.59
N THR A 115 -6.31 -18.89 0.85
CA THR A 115 -6.68 -17.62 0.23
C THR A 115 -7.49 -16.80 1.22
N PRO A 116 -7.11 -15.54 1.52
CA PRO A 116 -7.87 -14.69 2.43
C PRO A 116 -9.15 -14.16 1.78
N ALA A 117 -10.18 -13.92 2.61
CA ALA A 117 -11.49 -13.46 2.14
C ALA A 117 -11.45 -12.03 1.57
N LYS A 118 -10.44 -11.26 1.95
CA LYS A 118 -10.11 -9.93 1.42
C LYS A 118 -8.59 -9.74 1.38
N ASP A 119 -8.13 -8.73 0.65
CA ASP A 119 -6.70 -8.39 0.62
C ASP A 119 -6.17 -8.16 2.03
N PRO A 120 -5.15 -8.91 2.47
CA PRO A 120 -4.62 -8.78 3.82
C PRO A 120 -3.79 -7.49 3.94
N VAL A 121 -3.81 -6.90 5.12
CA VAL A 121 -2.82 -5.88 5.53
C VAL A 121 -1.54 -6.59 5.96
N ILE A 122 -0.39 -5.95 5.81
CA ILE A 122 0.91 -6.60 6.03
C ILE A 122 1.55 -6.07 7.31
N ILE A 123 2.16 -6.98 8.07
CA ILE A 123 3.18 -6.65 9.06
C ILE A 123 4.46 -7.34 8.64
N TYR A 124 5.52 -6.55 8.41
CA TYR A 124 6.84 -7.11 8.16
C TYR A 124 7.52 -7.45 9.47
N TYR A 125 7.92 -8.70 9.57
CA TYR A 125 8.69 -9.26 10.66
C TYR A 125 10.19 -9.13 10.39
N ASN A 126 10.94 -8.63 11.38
CA ASN A 126 12.32 -9.02 11.74
C ASN A 126 12.79 -8.17 12.95
N THR A 127 13.67 -8.75 13.79
CA THR A 127 14.24 -8.20 15.03
C THR A 127 14.97 -6.85 14.87
N GLU A 128 15.35 -6.45 13.66
CA GLU A 128 16.14 -5.24 13.36
C GLU A 128 15.48 -4.31 12.32
N THR A 129 14.20 -4.52 12.00
CA THR A 129 13.59 -3.87 10.83
C THR A 129 13.42 -2.37 10.98
N LYS A 130 13.55 -1.68 9.84
CA LYS A 130 13.08 -0.30 9.64
C LYS A 130 11.60 -0.24 9.27
N ALA A 131 10.89 -1.38 9.27
CA ALA A 131 9.49 -1.42 8.89
C ALA A 131 8.65 -0.52 9.81
N PRO A 132 7.69 0.23 9.26
CA PRO A 132 6.85 1.08 10.08
C PRO A 132 6.01 0.22 11.04
N GLN A 133 6.01 0.59 12.31
CA GLN A 133 5.08 0.03 13.28
C GLN A 133 3.65 0.48 12.93
N VAL A 134 2.68 -0.42 13.10
CA VAL A 134 1.27 -0.11 12.87
C VAL A 134 0.66 0.42 14.15
N ASN A 135 0.19 1.68 14.10
CA ASN A 135 -0.53 2.30 15.20
C ASN A 135 -2.03 2.06 15.06
N ILE A 136 -2.60 1.31 16.00
CA ILE A 136 -4.03 0.95 16.03
C ILE A 136 -4.83 1.71 17.10
N SER A 137 -4.26 2.78 17.66
CA SER A 137 -4.90 3.57 18.73
C SER A 137 -6.24 4.21 18.34
N SER A 138 -6.51 4.34 17.03
CA SER A 138 -7.81 4.80 16.54
C SER A 138 -8.91 3.73 16.66
N ILE A 139 -8.56 2.47 16.95
CA ILE A 139 -9.48 1.37 17.22
C ILE A 139 -9.62 1.22 18.74
N PRO A 140 -10.75 1.65 19.33
CA PRO A 140 -10.86 1.74 20.80
C PRO A 140 -10.82 0.37 21.48
N LYS A 141 -11.49 -0.63 20.90
CA LYS A 141 -11.44 -2.01 21.38
C LYS A 141 -11.00 -2.94 20.26
N LYS A 142 -10.08 -3.82 20.60
CA LYS A 142 -9.40 -4.69 19.64
C LYS A 142 -9.08 -6.03 20.27
N LYS A 143 -9.15 -7.09 19.48
CA LYS A 143 -8.78 -8.43 19.89
C LYS A 143 -8.04 -9.13 18.75
N LEU A 144 -6.84 -9.60 19.02
CA LEU A 144 -6.15 -10.50 18.10
C LEU A 144 -6.66 -11.93 18.31
N HIS A 145 -6.92 -12.59 17.20
CA HIS A 145 -7.24 -14.00 17.13
C HIS A 145 -6.08 -14.71 16.43
N TYR A 146 -5.37 -15.49 17.23
CA TYR A 146 -4.20 -16.27 16.86
C TYR A 146 -4.61 -17.59 16.23
N ASN A 147 -3.69 -18.25 15.52
CA ASN A 147 -3.94 -19.53 14.85
C ASN A 147 -2.89 -20.58 15.20
N SER A 148 -2.94 -21.76 14.59
CA SER A 148 -1.97 -22.83 14.89
C SER A 148 -0.52 -22.48 14.51
N LEU A 149 -0.31 -21.47 13.65
CA LEU A 149 1.00 -21.03 13.19
C LEU A 149 1.56 -19.83 13.95
N VAL A 150 0.71 -18.99 14.54
CA VAL A 150 1.10 -17.82 15.37
C VAL A 150 0.55 -18.01 16.76
N ASN A 151 1.43 -18.12 17.74
CA ASN A 151 1.01 -18.30 19.12
C ASN A 151 0.68 -16.96 19.79
N GLU A 152 -0.15 -17.03 20.81
CA GLU A 152 -0.30 -15.94 21.78
C GLU A 152 1.05 -15.61 22.43
N PRO A 153 1.39 -14.32 22.60
CA PRO A 153 2.58 -13.94 23.33
C PRO A 153 2.50 -14.44 24.78
N PRO A 154 3.63 -14.85 25.39
CA PRO A 154 3.63 -15.29 26.78
C PRO A 154 3.28 -14.13 27.73
N ASP A 155 2.65 -14.46 28.86
CA ASP A 155 2.27 -13.47 29.89
C ASP A 155 3.50 -12.73 30.48
N ASP A 156 4.64 -13.42 30.66
CA ASP A 156 5.92 -12.82 31.02
C ASP A 156 6.84 -12.77 29.80
N PRO A 157 7.33 -11.58 29.37
CA PRO A 157 8.29 -11.45 28.28
C PRO A 157 9.58 -12.27 28.45
N LYS A 158 9.91 -12.69 29.68
CA LYS A 158 11.07 -13.57 29.93
C LYS A 158 10.85 -15.02 29.49
N ASP A 159 9.60 -15.43 29.34
CA ASP A 159 9.20 -16.75 28.85
C ASP A 159 9.07 -16.79 27.31
N GLU A 160 9.48 -15.71 26.61
CA GLU A 160 9.55 -15.67 25.15
C GLU A 160 10.50 -16.75 24.62
N ASP A 161 9.92 -17.77 23.99
CA ASP A 161 10.65 -18.77 23.20
C ASP A 161 11.00 -18.20 21.81
N PRO A 162 12.27 -17.89 21.51
CA PRO A 162 12.67 -17.26 20.26
C PRO A 162 12.39 -18.12 19.02
N THR A 163 12.10 -19.41 19.19
CA THR A 163 11.74 -20.31 18.09
C THR A 163 10.28 -20.21 17.67
N LYS A 164 9.44 -19.59 18.50
CA LYS A 164 8.01 -19.43 18.25
C LYS A 164 7.69 -18.09 17.63
N LYS A 165 6.67 -18.09 16.78
CA LYS A 165 6.09 -16.88 16.21
C LYS A 165 5.11 -16.28 17.22
N TYR A 166 5.27 -14.99 17.49
CA TYR A 166 4.37 -14.21 18.31
C TYR A 166 4.01 -12.91 17.60
N MET A 167 2.80 -12.43 17.84
CA MET A 167 2.46 -11.05 17.57
C MET A 167 2.27 -10.35 18.91
N ASP A 168 3.01 -9.26 19.12
CA ASP A 168 2.85 -8.43 20.30
C ASP A 168 2.04 -7.18 19.93
N VAL A 169 1.01 -6.92 20.74
CA VAL A 169 0.25 -5.67 20.73
C VAL A 169 0.57 -4.95 22.02
N SER A 170 1.76 -4.36 22.07
CA SER A 170 2.15 -3.53 23.21
C SER A 170 1.79 -2.07 22.92
N ARG A 171 0.97 -1.48 23.79
CA ARG A 171 0.66 -0.04 23.80
C ARG A 171 0.19 0.51 22.46
N GLU A 172 -0.79 -0.13 21.82
CA GLU A 172 -1.37 0.32 20.53
C GLU A 172 -0.47 0.14 19.30
N LEU A 173 0.65 -0.56 19.44
CA LEU A 173 1.55 -0.89 18.34
C LEU A 173 1.53 -2.38 18.09
N ILE A 174 1.35 -2.79 16.84
CA ILE A 174 1.48 -4.19 16.46
C ILE A 174 2.88 -4.44 15.94
N THR A 175 3.53 -5.47 16.48
CA THR A 175 4.81 -5.98 16.01
C THR A 175 4.76 -7.51 15.91
N ALA A 176 5.50 -8.08 14.97
CA ALA A 176 5.69 -9.52 14.88
C ALA A 176 7.08 -9.92 15.41
N LYS A 177 7.19 -11.13 15.97
CA LYS A 177 8.43 -11.81 16.40
C LYS A 177 8.44 -13.26 15.91
N GLY A 178 9.58 -13.85 15.52
CA GLY A 178 9.65 -15.28 15.12
C GLY A 178 10.94 -15.73 14.42
N PRO A 179 11.07 -17.00 14.01
CA PRO A 179 12.18 -17.46 13.18
C PRO A 179 12.08 -16.91 11.74
N ASP A 180 13.22 -16.84 11.03
CA ASP A 180 13.32 -16.27 9.67
C ASP A 180 12.56 -17.08 8.60
N ASP A 181 12.24 -18.36 8.86
CA ASP A 181 11.48 -19.22 7.93
C ASP A 181 9.97 -19.01 8.08
N ILE A 182 9.49 -17.83 7.64
CA ILE A 182 8.06 -17.51 7.67
C ILE A 182 7.37 -18.10 6.45
N THR A 183 6.80 -19.29 6.63
CA THR A 183 5.65 -19.74 5.83
C THR A 183 4.53 -18.69 5.88
N LEU A 184 3.82 -18.51 4.76
CA LEU A 184 2.66 -17.62 4.65
C LEU A 184 1.74 -17.78 5.87
N THR A 185 1.64 -16.74 6.69
CA THR A 185 0.90 -16.82 7.95
C THR A 185 -0.06 -15.63 8.08
N TYR A 186 -1.33 -15.93 8.33
CA TYR A 186 -2.37 -14.94 8.57
C TYR A 186 -2.82 -14.96 10.02
N ILE A 187 -3.32 -13.84 10.53
CA ILE A 187 -4.11 -13.77 11.76
C ILE A 187 -5.27 -12.78 11.57
N ILE A 188 -6.16 -12.70 12.55
CA ILE A 188 -7.32 -11.81 12.50
C ILE A 188 -7.28 -10.80 13.64
N LEU A 189 -7.44 -9.52 13.29
CA LEU A 189 -7.71 -8.44 14.24
C LEU A 189 -9.20 -8.11 14.20
N GLN A 190 -9.90 -8.40 15.29
CA GLN A 190 -11.27 -7.93 15.51
C GLN A 190 -11.23 -6.48 16.01
N CYS A 191 -12.07 -5.62 15.42
CA CYS A 191 -12.15 -4.19 15.71
C CYS A 191 -13.56 -3.81 16.21
N ASP A 192 -13.64 -3.12 17.35
CA ASP A 192 -14.87 -2.69 18.01
C ASP A 192 -14.80 -1.22 18.49
N GLU A 193 -15.94 -0.53 18.56
CA GLU A 193 -16.05 0.91 18.87
C GLU A 193 -15.94 1.24 20.36
N HIS A 194 -16.70 0.58 21.25
CA HIS A 194 -16.64 0.90 22.68
C HIS A 194 -17.19 -0.19 23.58
N ASN A 195 -18.40 -0.68 23.29
CA ASN A 195 -19.08 -1.69 24.07
C ASN A 195 -19.05 -3.04 23.32
N PRO A 196 -18.28 -4.03 23.80
CA PRO A 196 -18.26 -5.36 23.19
C PRO A 196 -19.57 -6.12 23.26
N ASP A 197 -20.58 -5.59 23.95
CA ASP A 197 -21.89 -6.24 24.08
C ASP A 197 -22.95 -5.60 23.18
N SER A 198 -22.62 -4.53 22.45
CA SER A 198 -23.51 -3.84 21.52
C SER A 198 -23.26 -4.31 20.08
N GLU A 199 -24.29 -4.87 19.44
CA GLU A 199 -24.22 -5.32 18.03
C GLU A 199 -23.76 -4.21 17.06
N ASN A 200 -24.09 -2.95 17.37
CA ASN A 200 -23.72 -1.78 16.55
C ASN A 200 -22.26 -1.35 16.70
N ASP A 201 -21.52 -1.95 17.63
CA ASP A 201 -20.15 -1.52 17.95
C ASP A 201 -19.11 -2.34 17.19
N PHE A 202 -19.49 -3.41 16.47
CA PHE A 202 -18.58 -4.19 15.65
C PHE A 202 -18.22 -3.43 14.36
N LEU A 203 -16.95 -3.06 14.24
CA LEU A 203 -16.45 -2.33 13.07
C LEU A 203 -16.04 -3.26 11.92
N GLY A 204 -15.70 -4.52 12.25
CA GLY A 204 -15.25 -5.52 11.30
C GLY A 204 -14.02 -6.28 11.78
N ILE A 205 -13.41 -7.00 10.85
CA ILE A 205 -12.11 -7.66 11.05
C ILE A 205 -11.09 -7.11 10.07
N GLU A 206 -9.81 -7.11 10.45
CA GLU A 206 -8.67 -7.02 9.54
C GLU A 206 -7.96 -8.37 9.44
N ILE A 207 -7.63 -8.79 8.22
CA ILE A 207 -6.80 -9.98 7.98
C ILE A 207 -5.35 -9.49 7.89
N ILE A 208 -4.52 -9.90 8.84
CA ILE A 208 -3.11 -9.50 8.89
C ILE A 208 -2.26 -10.63 8.35
N GLN A 209 -1.48 -10.35 7.31
CA GLN A 209 -0.44 -11.23 6.81
C GLN A 209 0.90 -10.85 7.45
N ILE A 210 1.55 -11.83 8.08
CA ILE A 210 2.91 -11.68 8.60
C ILE A 210 3.88 -12.12 7.50
N LYS A 211 4.81 -11.25 7.13
CA LYS A 211 5.83 -11.54 6.10
C LYS A 211 7.22 -11.25 6.64
N GLU A 212 8.22 -11.93 6.12
CA GLU A 212 9.61 -11.51 6.30
C GLU A 212 9.82 -10.12 5.68
N TYR A 213 10.72 -9.32 6.26
CA TYR A 213 11.12 -8.01 5.74
C TYR A 213 12.03 -8.13 4.51
N ILE A 214 11.46 -8.64 3.41
CA ILE A 214 12.05 -8.69 2.08
C ILE A 214 11.07 -8.07 1.07
N PRO A 215 11.54 -7.53 -0.07
CA PRO A 215 10.65 -6.95 -1.07
C PRO A 215 9.59 -7.95 -1.52
N ASP A 216 8.34 -7.51 -1.60
CA ASP A 216 7.20 -8.37 -1.94
C ASP A 216 7.17 -8.77 -3.42
N VAL A 217 7.89 -8.01 -4.23
CA VAL A 217 7.90 -8.03 -5.69
C VAL A 217 9.32 -7.71 -6.18
N PRO A 218 9.67 -8.07 -7.43
CA PRO A 218 10.92 -7.66 -8.03
C PRO A 218 11.13 -6.15 -8.00
N ASP A 219 12.39 -5.74 -7.98
CA ASP A 219 12.77 -4.33 -8.08
C ASP A 219 12.33 -3.73 -9.42
N GLU A 220 12.09 -2.43 -9.42
CA GLU A 220 11.69 -1.69 -10.61
C GLU A 220 12.71 -0.63 -10.99
N GLU A 221 13.18 -0.70 -12.23
CA GLU A 221 13.93 0.39 -12.83
C GLU A 221 12.96 1.45 -13.37
N VAL A 222 13.08 2.67 -12.86
CA VAL A 222 12.36 3.83 -13.38
C VAL A 222 13.32 4.85 -13.96
N HIS A 223 12.79 5.85 -14.67
CA HIS A 223 13.61 6.98 -15.07
C HIS A 223 13.62 8.08 -14.00
N VAL A 224 14.70 8.85 -13.92
CA VAL A 224 14.73 10.10 -13.12
C VAL A 224 13.62 11.05 -13.59
N GLY A 225 12.87 11.62 -12.65
CA GLY A 225 11.65 12.41 -12.87
C GLY A 225 10.36 11.60 -12.88
N SER A 226 10.42 10.27 -12.91
CA SER A 226 9.22 9.43 -12.89
C SER A 226 8.56 9.42 -11.53
N ARG A 227 7.22 9.43 -11.52
CA ARG A 227 6.44 9.06 -10.35
C ARG A 227 6.65 7.57 -10.06
N LEU A 228 6.82 7.22 -8.78
CA LEU A 228 6.92 5.84 -8.32
C LEU A 228 5.54 5.30 -7.95
N PHE A 229 5.31 4.01 -8.16
CA PHE A 229 4.04 3.33 -7.90
C PHE A 229 4.25 1.94 -7.27
N PRO A 230 3.29 1.44 -6.47
CA PRO A 230 3.27 0.04 -6.09
C PRO A 230 3.15 -0.87 -7.32
N PHE A 231 3.57 -2.12 -7.20
CA PHE A 231 3.45 -3.14 -8.24
C PHE A 231 2.01 -3.65 -8.36
N ARG A 232 1.35 -3.89 -7.23
CA ARG A 232 -0.03 -4.35 -7.23
C ARG A 232 -0.93 -3.24 -7.76
N ASN A 233 -1.63 -3.53 -8.86
CA ASN A 233 -2.67 -2.68 -9.38
C ASN A 233 -3.73 -2.50 -8.29
N PHE A 234 -3.98 -1.26 -7.94
CA PHE A 234 -5.05 -0.87 -7.05
C PHE A 234 -6.23 -0.42 -7.92
N SER A 235 -7.45 -0.75 -7.52
CA SER A 235 -8.62 -0.35 -8.27
C SER A 235 -8.75 1.18 -8.26
N ASP A 236 -9.46 1.78 -9.22
CA ASP A 236 -9.70 3.23 -9.17
C ASP A 236 -10.45 3.67 -7.90
N SER A 237 -11.21 2.76 -7.29
CA SER A 237 -11.78 2.98 -5.95
C SER A 237 -10.71 3.08 -4.85
N ASP A 238 -9.55 2.46 -5.03
CA ASP A 238 -8.42 2.52 -4.11
C ASP A 238 -7.55 3.77 -4.31
N VAL A 239 -7.62 4.43 -5.45
CA VAL A 239 -6.95 5.74 -5.67
C VAL A 239 -7.47 6.77 -4.66
N TYR A 240 -8.75 6.66 -4.26
CA TYR A 240 -9.36 7.45 -3.19
C TYR A 240 -9.19 6.83 -1.79
N SER A 241 -8.73 5.56 -1.68
CA SER A 241 -8.57 4.85 -0.40
C SER A 241 -7.29 5.22 0.35
N GLY A 242 -6.47 6.12 -0.20
CA GLY A 242 -5.34 6.70 0.52
C GLY A 242 -4.13 5.77 0.55
N ILE A 243 -3.71 5.26 -0.60
CA ILE A 243 -2.38 4.67 -0.74
C ILE A 243 -1.32 5.78 -0.73
N TYR A 244 -0.30 5.63 0.11
CA TYR A 244 0.81 6.57 0.17
C TYR A 244 2.15 5.90 0.49
N ALA A 245 3.25 6.57 0.17
CA ALA A 245 4.59 6.02 0.38
C ALA A 245 5.13 6.30 1.78
N HIS A 246 5.64 5.27 2.45
CA HIS A 246 6.55 5.36 3.57
C HIS A 246 7.98 5.06 3.07
N ILE A 247 8.81 6.08 2.93
CA ILE A 247 10.16 5.94 2.40
C ILE A 247 11.10 5.48 3.51
N LEU A 248 11.73 4.32 3.32
CA LEU A 248 12.69 3.74 4.25
C LEU A 248 14.11 4.21 3.96
N THR A 249 14.47 4.31 2.67
CA THR A 249 15.76 4.83 2.18
C THR A 249 15.56 5.68 0.92
N GLY A 250 16.47 6.61 0.67
CA GLY A 250 16.46 7.47 -0.53
C GLY A 250 15.90 8.88 -0.30
N ASN A 251 15.29 9.16 0.87
CA ASN A 251 14.93 10.52 1.28
C ASN A 251 16.02 11.20 2.13
N ASP A 252 16.93 10.42 2.72
CA ASP A 252 18.03 10.94 3.55
C ASP A 252 19.25 11.31 2.72
N ALA A 253 19.92 12.39 3.12
CA ALA A 253 21.19 12.83 2.56
C ALA A 253 22.37 12.16 3.28
N ILE A 254 22.47 10.83 3.30
CA ILE A 254 23.59 10.15 3.99
C ILE A 254 24.75 9.93 3.00
N GLY A 255 25.83 10.71 3.18
CA GLY A 255 27.02 10.74 2.30
C GLY A 255 26.78 11.59 1.04
N GLU A 256 27.74 12.47 0.68
CA GLU A 256 27.72 13.42 -0.45
C GLU A 256 26.34 13.89 -1.00
N GLY A 257 25.34 14.10 -0.13
CA GLY A 257 24.17 14.93 -0.39
C GLY A 257 23.21 14.54 -1.53
N LYS A 258 23.10 13.26 -1.95
CA LYS A 258 22.19 12.90 -3.06
C LYS A 258 20.87 12.30 -2.57
N LYS A 259 19.87 13.15 -2.36
CA LYS A 259 18.46 12.74 -2.26
C LYS A 259 18.05 12.03 -3.55
N LEU A 260 17.49 10.83 -3.45
CA LEU A 260 17.09 9.98 -4.59
C LEU A 260 15.57 10.01 -4.81
N ILE A 261 14.80 10.22 -3.75
CA ILE A 261 13.33 10.26 -3.81
C ILE A 261 12.84 11.62 -3.32
N TYR A 262 11.98 12.28 -4.09
CA TYR A 262 11.19 13.40 -3.62
C TYR A 262 9.82 12.91 -3.15
N GLN A 263 9.45 13.23 -1.91
CA GLN A 263 8.08 13.09 -1.42
C GLN A 263 7.40 14.46 -1.32
N HIS A 264 6.22 14.57 -1.92
CA HIS A 264 5.43 15.79 -1.83
C HIS A 264 4.69 15.89 -0.50
N ASN A 265 4.98 16.92 0.30
CA ASN A 265 4.43 17.08 1.66
C ASN A 265 3.61 18.38 1.84
N VAL A 266 2.95 18.88 0.78
CA VAL A 266 2.02 20.02 0.91
C VAL A 266 0.66 19.51 1.33
N ALA A 267 0.23 19.86 2.55
CA ALA A 267 -1.06 19.46 3.10
C ALA A 267 -2.22 19.85 2.16
N ASN A 268 -3.25 19.00 2.09
CA ASN A 268 -4.42 19.08 1.20
C ASN A 268 -4.08 19.27 -0.30
N SER A 269 -2.85 18.97 -0.73
CA SER A 269 -2.55 18.75 -2.14
C SER A 269 -3.16 17.42 -2.57
N PRO A 270 -3.76 17.30 -3.77
CA PRO A 270 -4.20 16.03 -4.34
C PRO A 270 -3.05 15.01 -4.50
N GLN A 271 -1.80 15.48 -4.52
CA GLN A 271 -0.61 14.65 -4.64
C GLN A 271 0.14 14.51 -3.31
N TYR A 272 -0.50 14.82 -2.18
CA TYR A 272 0.11 14.66 -0.87
C TYR A 272 0.63 13.22 -0.71
N LYS A 273 1.89 13.10 -0.27
CA LYS A 273 2.67 11.86 -0.14
C LYS A 273 3.01 11.11 -1.43
N TYR A 274 2.70 11.65 -2.61
CA TYR A 274 3.22 11.09 -3.85
C TYR A 274 4.74 11.23 -3.90
N VAL A 275 5.38 10.30 -4.60
CA VAL A 275 6.82 10.14 -4.64
C VAL A 275 7.34 10.06 -6.07
N TRP A 276 8.53 10.64 -6.29
CA TRP A 276 9.21 10.66 -7.58
C TRP A 276 10.68 10.29 -7.40
N ALA A 277 11.24 9.58 -8.37
CA ALA A 277 12.70 9.40 -8.47
C ALA A 277 13.32 10.71 -8.94
N ILE A 278 14.32 11.23 -8.23
CA ILE A 278 14.97 12.52 -8.53
C ILE A 278 16.49 12.44 -8.67
N GLY A 279 17.07 11.24 -8.56
CA GLY A 279 18.49 11.02 -8.73
C GLY A 279 18.77 9.57 -9.10
N GLU A 280 19.81 9.37 -9.91
CA GLU A 280 20.19 8.05 -10.38
C GLU A 280 20.73 7.16 -9.26
N ASN A 281 20.42 5.87 -9.39
CA ASN A 281 20.82 4.83 -8.47
C ASN A 281 20.68 3.45 -9.13
N ASP A 282 21.74 2.65 -9.08
CA ASP A 282 21.81 1.28 -9.57
C ASP A 282 21.64 0.22 -8.47
N ASN A 283 21.58 0.64 -7.19
CA ASN A 283 21.43 -0.25 -6.05
C ASN A 283 20.02 -0.13 -5.44
N PRO A 284 19.12 -1.13 -5.63
CA PRO A 284 17.73 -1.05 -5.19
C PRO A 284 17.57 -0.78 -3.68
N ALA A 285 18.52 -1.22 -2.84
CA ALA A 285 18.50 -0.97 -1.39
C ALA A 285 18.70 0.50 -1.00
N LYS A 286 18.99 1.41 -1.95
CA LYS A 286 19.05 2.87 -1.70
C LYS A 286 17.72 3.58 -1.94
N MET A 287 16.72 2.89 -2.51
CA MET A 287 15.37 3.43 -2.75
C MET A 287 14.34 2.38 -2.33
N GLU A 288 14.13 2.27 -1.03
CA GLU A 288 13.19 1.35 -0.41
C GLU A 288 11.91 2.09 0.00
N ILE A 289 10.75 1.60 -0.45
CA ILE A 289 9.44 2.17 -0.13
C ILE A 289 8.52 1.06 0.38
N ILE A 290 7.91 1.30 1.53
CA ILE A 290 6.71 0.58 1.94
C ILE A 290 5.52 1.43 1.55
N TRP A 291 4.71 0.91 0.64
CA TRP A 291 3.40 1.45 0.32
C TRP A 291 2.45 1.13 1.46
N MET A 292 1.77 2.16 1.92
CA MET A 292 0.80 2.11 3.01
C MET A 292 -0.59 2.32 2.45
N ARG A 293 -1.60 1.74 3.09
CA ARG A 293 -3.03 1.99 2.81
C ARG A 293 -3.80 2.17 4.11
N LYS A 294 -4.97 2.80 4.04
CA LYS A 294 -5.86 2.93 5.19
C LYS A 294 -6.78 1.71 5.34
N GLY A 295 -6.91 1.22 6.56
CA GLY A 295 -7.87 0.18 6.94
C GLY A 295 -9.03 0.75 7.77
N ILE A 296 -9.66 -0.11 8.57
CA ILE A 296 -10.68 0.27 9.54
C ILE A 296 -10.16 1.41 10.43
N ARG A 297 -11.00 2.45 10.63
CA ARG A 297 -10.68 3.63 11.46
C ARG A 297 -9.41 4.38 11.05
N ASP A 298 -9.18 4.47 9.74
CA ASP A 298 -8.01 5.16 9.15
C ASP A 298 -6.65 4.62 9.65
N VAL A 299 -6.61 3.40 10.20
CA VAL A 299 -5.34 2.78 10.59
C VAL A 299 -4.47 2.62 9.35
N GLU A 300 -3.23 3.04 9.48
CA GLU A 300 -2.24 3.04 8.42
C GLU A 300 -1.51 1.69 8.39
N TRP A 301 -1.76 0.90 7.35
CA TRP A 301 -1.23 -0.44 7.19
C TRP A 301 -0.22 -0.55 6.06
N PRO A 302 0.91 -1.23 6.26
CA PRO A 302 1.73 -1.68 5.16
C PRO A 302 0.91 -2.54 4.19
N TYR A 303 1.12 -2.28 2.90
CA TYR A 303 0.41 -2.92 1.80
C TYR A 303 1.37 -3.64 0.85
N GLU A 304 2.52 -3.02 0.58
CA GLU A 304 3.54 -3.57 -0.31
C GLU A 304 4.91 -2.97 -0.01
N TYR A 305 5.94 -3.81 0.06
CA TYR A 305 7.33 -3.40 0.15
C TYR A 305 7.98 -3.58 -1.22
N ARG A 306 8.51 -2.48 -1.77
CA ARG A 306 9.16 -2.47 -3.08
C ARG A 306 10.46 -1.67 -3.05
N GLN A 307 11.41 -2.11 -3.87
CA GLN A 307 12.67 -1.42 -4.11
C GLN A 307 12.74 -0.90 -5.54
N TYR A 308 13.50 0.17 -5.74
CA TYR A 308 13.61 0.83 -7.04
C TYR A 308 15.06 1.12 -7.41
N THR A 309 15.34 1.04 -8.70
CA THR A 309 16.53 1.66 -9.29
C THR A 309 16.08 2.80 -10.18
N SER A 310 16.97 3.74 -10.47
CA SER A 310 16.65 4.77 -11.45
C SER A 310 17.85 5.25 -12.25
N ARG A 311 17.59 5.60 -13.50
CA ARG A 311 18.60 6.11 -14.44
C ARG A 311 18.07 7.31 -15.21
N TRP A 312 18.94 8.15 -15.72
CA TRP A 312 18.52 9.07 -16.77
C TRP A 312 18.03 8.27 -17.99
N PRO A 313 16.97 8.72 -18.66
CA PRO A 313 16.51 8.12 -19.91
C PRO A 313 17.63 8.19 -20.96
N LEU A 314 17.78 7.13 -21.77
CA LEU A 314 18.69 7.19 -22.93
C LEU A 314 17.95 7.65 -24.18
N ASP A 315 16.72 7.17 -24.39
CA ASP A 315 15.92 7.40 -25.61
C ASP A 315 14.41 7.45 -25.31
N ALA A 316 13.92 8.48 -24.61
CA ALA A 316 12.50 8.64 -24.26
C ALA A 316 11.94 10.04 -24.58
N PRO A 317 11.97 10.49 -25.85
CA PRO A 317 11.56 11.85 -26.23
C PRO A 317 10.09 12.17 -25.94
N GLU A 318 9.23 11.15 -25.77
CA GLU A 318 7.84 11.29 -25.34
C GLU A 318 7.69 11.76 -23.88
N LYS A 319 8.75 11.62 -23.09
CA LYS A 319 8.75 11.93 -21.66
C LYS A 319 9.65 13.10 -21.27
N TYR A 320 10.62 13.44 -22.11
CA TYR A 320 11.62 14.48 -21.80
C TYR A 320 11.79 15.47 -22.94
N GLN A 321 12.06 16.71 -22.58
CA GLN A 321 12.22 17.79 -23.54
C GLN A 321 13.70 18.00 -23.87
N LEU A 322 14.04 17.82 -25.14
CA LEU A 322 15.37 18.13 -25.63
C LEU A 322 15.58 19.65 -25.61
N TYR A 323 16.52 20.12 -24.78
CA TYR A 323 16.97 21.50 -24.75
C TYR A 323 18.30 21.65 -25.50
N VAL A 324 18.27 22.32 -26.65
CA VAL A 324 19.47 22.58 -27.46
C VAL A 324 19.87 24.04 -27.36
N ARG A 325 21.15 24.29 -27.07
CA ARG A 325 21.76 25.63 -27.08
C ARG A 325 23.04 25.57 -27.91
N GLY A 326 23.32 26.63 -28.67
CA GLY A 326 24.56 26.76 -29.42
C GLY A 326 25.79 26.73 -28.50
N ASP A 327 26.89 26.21 -29.03
CA ASP A 327 28.22 26.07 -28.41
C ASP A 327 29.10 27.34 -28.55
N GLU A 328 28.63 28.33 -29.32
CA GLU A 328 29.34 29.59 -29.58
C GLU A 328 28.98 30.74 -28.62
N THR A 329 29.63 31.90 -28.82
CA THR A 329 29.32 33.18 -28.13
C THR A 329 27.86 33.64 -28.30
N VAL A 330 27.17 33.14 -29.32
CA VAL A 330 25.74 33.41 -29.54
C VAL A 330 24.92 32.28 -28.93
N GLN A 331 24.64 32.42 -27.64
CA GLN A 331 23.78 31.47 -26.95
C GLN A 331 22.34 31.62 -27.46
N GLY A 332 21.70 30.50 -27.85
CA GLY A 332 20.30 30.45 -28.23
C GLY A 332 19.36 31.02 -27.14
N PRO A 333 18.10 31.34 -27.49
CA PRO A 333 17.15 31.97 -26.56
C PRO A 333 16.93 31.08 -25.34
N SER A 334 16.80 31.71 -24.18
CA SER A 334 16.40 31.02 -22.96
C SER A 334 14.95 30.55 -23.04
N VAL A 335 14.62 29.48 -22.32
CA VAL A 335 13.24 28.97 -22.27
C VAL A 335 12.45 29.84 -21.31
N THR A 336 11.34 30.40 -21.78
CA THR A 336 10.39 31.11 -20.90
C THR A 336 9.42 30.10 -20.32
N ILE A 337 9.35 30.05 -19.00
CA ILE A 337 8.43 29.23 -18.23
C ILE A 337 7.31 30.16 -17.70
N PRO A 338 6.02 29.81 -17.92
CA PRO A 338 4.90 30.59 -17.42
C PRO A 338 5.00 30.94 -15.93
N SER A 339 4.54 32.14 -15.56
CA SER A 339 4.65 32.66 -14.19
C SER A 339 3.80 31.92 -13.15
N ASP A 340 2.82 31.12 -13.59
CA ASP A 340 1.99 30.27 -12.75
C ASP A 340 2.66 28.93 -12.40
N LEU A 341 3.74 28.58 -13.11
CA LEU A 341 4.64 27.49 -12.74
C LEU A 341 5.76 28.05 -11.87
N ASN A 342 6.07 27.35 -10.78
CA ASN A 342 7.21 27.64 -9.90
C ASN A 342 8.32 26.62 -10.19
N PRO A 343 9.18 26.85 -11.20
CA PRO A 343 10.25 25.93 -11.55
C PRO A 343 11.38 25.94 -10.51
N GLU A 344 11.95 24.76 -10.27
CA GLU A 344 13.09 24.52 -9.39
C GLU A 344 14.03 23.51 -10.06
N ILE A 345 15.34 23.81 -10.10
CA ILE A 345 16.34 22.81 -10.52
C ILE A 345 16.56 21.85 -9.37
N VAL A 346 16.18 20.59 -9.56
CA VAL A 346 16.30 19.54 -8.54
C VAL A 346 17.64 18.83 -8.67
N LYS A 347 18.02 18.53 -9.91
CA LYS A 347 19.24 17.79 -10.22
C LYS A 347 19.79 18.26 -11.55
N GLN A 348 21.11 18.25 -11.69
CA GLN A 348 21.79 18.41 -12.96
C GLN A 348 22.93 17.39 -13.06
N ASN A 349 23.18 16.91 -14.28
CA ASN A 349 24.23 15.96 -14.60
C ASN A 349 24.81 16.32 -15.98
N PHE A 350 25.80 17.21 -15.98
CA PHE A 350 26.53 17.61 -17.19
C PHE A 350 27.82 16.83 -17.33
N ILE A 351 28.28 16.62 -18.57
CA ILE A 351 29.56 15.95 -18.85
C ILE A 351 30.74 16.76 -18.27
N SER A 352 30.65 18.09 -18.23
CA SER A 352 31.68 18.97 -17.68
C SER A 352 31.20 19.66 -16.40
N ALA A 353 32.04 19.65 -15.36
CA ALA A 353 31.76 20.22 -14.04
C ALA A 353 31.70 21.76 -14.01
N PHE A 354 32.06 22.44 -15.11
CA PHE A 354 31.97 23.89 -15.25
C PHE A 354 30.62 24.36 -15.79
N HIS A 355 29.69 23.42 -16.02
CA HIS A 355 28.38 23.74 -16.55
C HIS A 355 27.29 23.66 -15.50
N ASP A 356 26.39 24.63 -15.59
CA ASP A 356 25.28 24.81 -14.67
C ASP A 356 24.02 25.17 -15.44
N ALA A 357 22.91 24.75 -14.87
CA ALA A 357 21.59 25.23 -15.21
C ALA A 357 21.19 26.37 -14.26
N GLU A 358 20.44 27.34 -14.78
CA GLU A 358 19.92 28.45 -13.99
C GLU A 358 18.43 28.65 -14.28
N VAL A 359 17.65 28.80 -13.22
CA VAL A 359 16.27 29.29 -13.26
C VAL A 359 16.25 30.67 -12.61
N SER A 360 15.74 31.67 -13.33
CA SER A 360 15.66 33.06 -12.86
C SER A 360 14.26 33.63 -13.08
N VAL A 361 13.91 34.70 -12.35
CA VAL A 361 12.63 35.40 -12.51
C VAL A 361 12.76 36.52 -13.54
N SER A 362 11.72 36.72 -14.36
CA SER A 362 11.63 37.78 -15.37
C SER A 362 10.25 38.44 -15.38
N ALA A 363 10.11 39.54 -16.12
CA ALA A 363 8.83 40.24 -16.28
C ALA A 363 7.72 39.39 -16.94
N LYS A 364 8.08 38.29 -17.63
CA LYS A 364 7.14 37.42 -18.36
C LYS A 364 6.93 36.05 -17.69
N GLY A 365 7.52 35.83 -16.51
CA GLY A 365 7.54 34.53 -15.84
C GLY A 365 8.96 34.12 -15.47
N HIS A 366 9.25 32.83 -15.49
CA HIS A 366 10.58 32.31 -15.19
C HIS A 366 11.39 32.09 -16.47
N ILE A 367 12.71 32.09 -16.35
CA ILE A 367 13.63 31.84 -17.44
C ILE A 367 14.55 30.69 -17.05
N PHE A 368 14.60 29.66 -17.87
CA PHE A 368 15.57 28.57 -17.78
C PHE A 368 16.65 28.71 -18.86
N LYS A 369 17.91 28.51 -18.46
CA LYS A 369 19.08 28.51 -19.36
C LYS A 369 20.18 27.58 -18.83
N THR A 370 21.04 27.11 -19.71
CA THR A 370 22.26 26.35 -19.37
C THR A 370 23.48 26.96 -20.06
N ASN A 371 24.68 26.81 -19.51
CA ASN A 371 25.91 27.42 -20.07
C ASN A 371 26.75 26.47 -20.97
N GLY A 372 26.19 25.37 -21.48
CA GLY A 372 26.68 24.75 -22.73
C GLY A 372 27.53 23.47 -22.65
N SER A 373 27.06 22.42 -21.95
CA SER A 373 27.54 21.05 -22.15
C SER A 373 26.36 20.09 -22.27
N PRO A 374 26.46 19.01 -23.08
CA PRO A 374 25.45 17.97 -23.07
C PRO A 374 25.29 17.38 -21.67
N GLY A 375 24.06 17.07 -21.30
CA GLY A 375 23.73 16.54 -19.99
C GLY A 375 22.24 16.61 -19.70
N TRP A 376 21.92 16.30 -18.46
CA TRP A 376 20.54 16.25 -17.96
C TRP A 376 20.31 17.31 -16.91
N VAL A 377 19.10 17.87 -16.91
CA VAL A 377 18.60 18.73 -15.85
C VAL A 377 17.21 18.26 -15.51
N LEU A 378 16.95 18.01 -14.23
CA LEU A 378 15.62 17.71 -13.71
C LEU A 378 15.01 19.00 -13.18
N LEU A 379 13.94 19.45 -13.82
CA LEU A 379 13.14 20.57 -13.37
C LEU A 379 11.91 20.06 -12.64
N LYS A 380 11.68 20.56 -11.43
CA LYS A 380 10.40 20.42 -10.74
C LYS A 380 9.55 21.63 -11.04
N TYR A 381 8.32 21.38 -11.49
CA TYR A 381 7.29 22.41 -11.65
C TYR A 381 6.25 22.26 -10.56
N ALA A 382 5.80 23.39 -10.01
CA ALA A 382 4.80 23.39 -8.95
C ALA A 382 3.80 24.55 -9.14
N THR A 383 2.52 24.31 -8.85
CA THR A 383 1.44 25.30 -9.02
C THR A 383 0.65 25.54 -7.74
N GLY A 384 -0.07 26.67 -7.70
CA GLY A 384 -0.98 27.04 -6.63
C GLY A 384 -0.51 28.21 -5.75
N PRO A 385 -1.36 28.68 -4.83
CA PRO A 385 -1.07 29.84 -3.97
C PRO A 385 0.15 29.60 -3.07
N GLN A 386 0.37 28.35 -2.70
CA GLN A 386 1.64 27.82 -2.23
C GLN A 386 2.15 26.87 -3.32
N PRO A 387 3.41 26.96 -3.77
CA PRO A 387 3.96 26.06 -4.77
C PRO A 387 3.72 24.59 -4.41
N GLY A 388 3.00 23.89 -5.28
CA GLY A 388 2.68 22.47 -5.13
C GLY A 388 1.32 22.20 -4.49
N ARG A 389 0.57 23.23 -4.10
CA ARG A 389 -0.76 23.06 -3.52
C ARG A 389 -1.76 22.44 -4.49
N PHE A 390 -1.63 22.74 -5.79
CA PHE A 390 -2.53 22.17 -6.80
C PHE A 390 -1.88 21.03 -7.55
N TRP A 391 -0.60 21.18 -7.92
CA TRP A 391 0.13 20.17 -8.67
C TRP A 391 1.65 20.33 -8.55
N VAL A 392 2.36 19.22 -8.62
CA VAL A 392 3.79 19.04 -8.79
C VAL A 392 4.05 18.00 -9.87
N GLY A 393 5.02 18.29 -10.73
CA GLY A 393 5.56 17.34 -11.70
C GLY A 393 7.03 17.62 -11.98
N PHE A 394 7.64 16.71 -12.72
CA PHE A 394 9.07 16.68 -13.00
C PHE A 394 9.26 16.44 -14.50
N GLU A 395 10.16 17.19 -15.10
CA GLU A 395 10.56 17.06 -16.52
C GLU A 395 12.08 17.14 -16.66
#